data_AF-A0A963WF91-F1
#
_entry.id   AF-A0A963WF91-F1
#
_cell.length_a   1.000
_cell.length_b   1.000
_cell.length_c   1.000
_cell.angle_alpha   90.00
_cell.angle_beta   90.00
_cell.angle_gamma   90.00
#
_symmetry.space_group_name_H-M   'P 1'
#
loop_
_entity.id
_entity.type
_entity.pdbx_description
1 polymer ?
#
loop_
_entity_poly.entity_id
_entity_poly.type
_entity_poly.pdbx_seq_one_letter_code
_entity_poly.pdbx_strand_id
1 'polypeptide(L)'
;MRALSGSASVLTLLVVILMVASGFVMALWWQDHQQRQRRKSKRVRTLPRQWPLNPRRIAGTAEREVWHWLRAVFPDHRVLVKLPVTRYTVPHDPEKAREWFGVLSGVYCTFSICTDDARVIGCVDVIGKHGISRGNRQLKQTLLAQCGIGYWVIMQGSLPNPDALRAD
;
A
#
# COMPACT_ATOMS: atom_id res chain seq x y z
N MET A 1 -74.36 25.61 -8.74
CA MET A 1 -73.00 25.42 -8.21
C MET A 1 -72.57 23.94 -8.31
N ARG A 2 -72.13 23.46 -9.49
CA ARG A 2 -71.66 22.06 -9.67
C ARG A 2 -70.48 21.90 -10.66
N ALA A 3 -69.85 22.99 -11.10
CA ALA A 3 -68.83 22.94 -12.15
C ALA A 3 -67.36 22.93 -11.65
N LEU A 4 -67.11 23.04 -10.34
CA LEU A 4 -65.76 23.14 -9.78
C LEU A 4 -65.17 21.81 -9.26
N SER A 5 -65.97 20.73 -9.19
CA SER A 5 -65.52 19.45 -8.61
C SER A 5 -64.86 18.50 -9.64
N GLY A 6 -65.21 18.62 -10.92
CA GLY A 6 -64.66 17.79 -11.99
C GLY A 6 -63.20 18.10 -12.33
N SER A 7 -62.84 19.39 -12.42
CA SER A 7 -61.47 19.82 -12.71
C SER A 7 -60.50 19.54 -11.56
N ALA A 8 -60.94 19.71 -10.31
CA ALA A 8 -60.14 19.39 -9.12
C ALA A 8 -59.83 17.89 -9.02
N SER A 9 -60.80 17.03 -9.34
CA SER A 9 -60.64 15.56 -9.33
C SER A 9 -59.68 15.08 -10.42
N VAL A 10 -59.74 15.68 -11.61
CA VAL A 10 -58.81 15.38 -12.72
C VAL A 10 -57.39 15.84 -12.36
N LEU A 11 -57.24 17.02 -11.75
CA LEU A 11 -55.93 17.53 -11.29
C LEU A 11 -55.33 16.62 -10.21
N THR A 12 -56.11 16.14 -9.25
CA THR A 12 -55.62 15.18 -8.25
C THR A 12 -55.18 13.86 -8.86
N LEU A 13 -55.92 13.34 -9.85
CA LEU A 13 -55.56 12.10 -10.52
C LEU A 13 -54.23 12.26 -11.29
N LEU A 14 -54.06 13.39 -12.00
CA LEU A 14 -52.83 13.70 -12.72
C LEU A 14 -51.63 13.84 -11.79
N VAL A 15 -51.80 14.50 -10.63
CA VAL A 15 -50.73 14.63 -9.62
C VAL A 15 -50.35 13.27 -9.05
N VAL A 16 -51.32 12.40 -8.75
CA VAL A 16 -51.06 11.04 -8.26
C VAL A 16 -50.32 10.22 -9.32
N ILE A 17 -50.73 10.29 -10.58
CA ILE A 17 -50.06 9.59 -11.68
C ILE A 17 -48.60 10.08 -11.83
N LEU A 18 -48.37 11.39 -11.75
CA LEU A 18 -47.03 11.98 -11.83
C LEU A 18 -46.15 11.55 -10.64
N MET A 19 -46.69 11.51 -9.42
CA MET A 19 -45.95 11.01 -8.25
C MET A 19 -45.57 9.54 -8.42
N VAL A 20 -46.51 8.68 -8.82
CA VAL A 20 -46.25 7.25 -9.05
C VAL A 20 -45.21 7.06 -10.16
N ALA A 21 -45.33 7.78 -11.27
CA ALA A 21 -44.36 7.73 -12.35
C ALA A 21 -42.96 8.19 -11.91
N SER A 22 -42.86 9.27 -11.14
CA SER A 22 -41.58 9.77 -10.61
C SER A 22 -40.94 8.78 -9.63
N GLY A 23 -41.72 8.18 -8.74
CA GLY A 23 -41.25 7.15 -7.81
C GLY A 23 -40.77 5.90 -8.53
N PHE A 24 -41.47 5.48 -9.58
CA PHE A 24 -41.09 4.36 -10.42
C PHE A 24 -39.76 4.62 -11.15
N VAL A 25 -39.61 5.80 -11.77
CA VAL A 25 -38.35 6.18 -12.43
C VAL A 25 -37.19 6.24 -11.44
N MET A 26 -37.39 6.80 -10.25
CA MET A 26 -36.36 6.88 -9.22
C MET A 26 -35.96 5.50 -8.68
N ALA A 27 -36.91 4.59 -8.51
CA ALA A 27 -36.64 3.21 -8.11
C ALA A 27 -35.81 2.45 -9.18
N LEU A 28 -36.16 2.59 -10.45
CA LEU A 28 -35.40 1.98 -11.55
C LEU A 28 -33.98 2.56 -11.65
N TRP A 29 -33.82 3.87 -11.48
CA TRP A 29 -32.51 4.52 -11.47
C TRP A 29 -31.64 4.04 -10.29
N TRP A 30 -32.22 3.91 -9.10
CA TRP A 30 -31.48 3.42 -7.93
C TRP A 30 -31.07 1.95 -8.11
N GLN A 31 -31.95 1.10 -8.66
CA GLN A 31 -31.61 -0.28 -8.96
C GLN A 31 -30.48 -0.40 -9.98
N ASP A 32 -30.51 0.36 -11.07
CA ASP A 32 -29.42 0.36 -12.06
C ASP A 32 -28.12 0.90 -11.45
N HIS A 33 -28.17 1.99 -10.68
CA HIS A 33 -27.00 2.52 -9.99
C HIS A 33 -26.40 1.49 -9.03
N GLN A 34 -27.22 0.80 -8.22
CA GLN A 34 -26.76 -0.23 -7.30
C GLN A 34 -26.21 -1.46 -8.04
N GLN A 35 -26.82 -1.86 -9.16
CA GLN A 35 -26.31 -2.94 -10.01
C GLN A 35 -24.97 -2.56 -10.65
N ARG A 36 -24.80 -1.33 -11.13
CA ARG A 36 -23.52 -0.83 -11.67
C ARG A 36 -22.42 -0.86 -10.62
N GLN A 37 -22.70 -0.45 -9.38
CA GLN A 37 -21.76 -0.53 -8.27
C GLN A 37 -21.40 -1.99 -7.94
N ARG A 38 -22.38 -2.90 -7.89
CA ARG A 38 -22.14 -4.35 -7.69
C ARG A 38 -21.35 -5.00 -8.84
N ARG A 39 -21.62 -4.61 -10.10
CA ARG A 39 -20.90 -5.10 -11.29
C ARG A 39 -19.46 -4.60 -11.33
N LYS A 40 -19.19 -3.35 -10.92
CA LYS A 40 -17.84 -2.83 -10.73
C LYS A 40 -17.05 -3.66 -9.71
N SER A 41 -17.67 -4.00 -8.58
CA SER A 41 -17.05 -4.88 -7.57
C SER A 41 -16.77 -6.30 -8.09
N LYS A 42 -17.66 -6.87 -8.92
CA LYS A 42 -17.46 -8.20 -9.53
C LYS A 42 -16.38 -8.22 -10.63
N ARG A 43 -16.27 -7.17 -11.45
CA ARG A 43 -15.23 -7.08 -12.50
C ARG A 43 -13.81 -7.08 -11.94
N VAL A 44 -13.62 -6.70 -10.68
CA VAL A 44 -12.32 -6.68 -10.00
C VAL A 44 -11.83 -8.09 -9.60
N ARG A 45 -12.65 -9.15 -9.72
CA ARG A 45 -12.36 -10.46 -9.10
C ARG A 45 -12.17 -11.65 -10.02
N THR A 46 -12.04 -11.48 -11.33
CA THR A 46 -11.61 -12.59 -12.20
C THR A 46 -10.08 -12.62 -12.24
N LEU A 47 -9.50 -13.42 -11.35
CA LEU A 47 -8.08 -13.76 -11.41
C LEU A 47 -7.80 -14.48 -12.74
N PRO A 48 -6.66 -14.20 -13.40
CA PRO A 48 -6.32 -14.88 -14.63
C PRO A 48 -6.07 -16.37 -14.36
N ARG A 49 -6.49 -17.23 -15.29
CA ARG A 49 -6.21 -18.68 -15.20
C ARG A 49 -4.71 -18.97 -15.27
N GLN A 50 -3.97 -18.15 -16.00
CA GLN A 50 -2.52 -18.20 -16.12
C GLN A 50 -1.94 -16.81 -15.91
N TRP A 51 -0.98 -16.70 -15.00
CA TRP A 51 -0.28 -15.45 -14.75
C TRP A 51 0.77 -15.23 -15.86
N PRO A 52 0.76 -14.09 -16.57
CA PRO A 52 1.76 -13.77 -17.59
C PRO A 52 3.06 -13.27 -16.93
N LEU A 53 3.60 -14.04 -15.99
CA LEU A 53 4.74 -13.68 -15.16
C LEU A 53 5.88 -14.67 -15.37
N ASN A 54 7.09 -14.15 -15.55
CA ASN A 54 8.31 -14.94 -15.60
C ASN A 54 9.12 -14.72 -14.32
N PRO A 55 9.82 -15.76 -13.82
CA PRO A 55 10.73 -15.60 -12.70
C PRO A 55 11.85 -14.61 -13.07
N ARG A 56 12.25 -13.77 -12.11
CA ARG A 56 13.35 -12.82 -12.26
C ARG A 56 14.22 -12.81 -11.02
N ARG A 57 15.46 -12.33 -11.17
CA ARG A 57 16.31 -12.03 -10.01
C ARG A 57 15.66 -10.92 -9.17
N ILE A 58 15.72 -11.09 -7.86
CA ILE A 58 15.15 -10.14 -6.90
C ILE A 58 15.97 -8.85 -6.85
N ALA A 59 17.31 -8.97 -6.89
CA ALA A 59 18.26 -7.87 -6.88
C ALA A 59 18.89 -7.61 -8.27
N GLY A 60 18.99 -6.35 -8.66
CA GLY A 60 19.72 -5.88 -9.85
C GLY A 60 21.25 -5.94 -9.69
N THR A 61 22.01 -5.55 -10.71
CA THR A 61 23.50 -5.64 -10.66
C THR A 61 24.10 -4.79 -9.54
N ALA A 62 23.68 -3.53 -9.40
CA ALA A 62 24.14 -2.64 -8.33
C ALA A 62 23.78 -3.17 -6.93
N GLU A 63 22.54 -3.62 -6.77
CA GLU A 63 22.06 -4.17 -5.51
C GLU A 63 22.82 -5.45 -5.13
N ARG A 64 23.19 -6.28 -6.12
CA ARG A 64 23.97 -7.50 -5.88
C ARG A 64 25.35 -7.21 -5.31
N GLU A 65 26.04 -6.18 -5.81
CA GLU A 65 27.33 -5.76 -5.28
C GLU A 65 27.24 -5.42 -3.78
N VAL A 66 26.27 -4.57 -3.43
CA VAL A 66 26.00 -4.21 -2.03
C VAL A 66 25.54 -5.43 -1.22
N TRP A 67 24.74 -6.33 -1.79
CA TRP A 67 24.30 -7.55 -1.11
C TRP A 67 25.47 -8.46 -0.73
N HIS A 68 26.40 -8.69 -1.68
CA HIS A 68 27.60 -9.47 -1.41
C HIS A 68 28.50 -8.81 -0.37
N TRP A 69 28.68 -7.50 -0.47
CA TRP A 69 29.41 -6.72 0.53
C TRP A 69 28.77 -6.83 1.91
N LEU A 70 27.45 -6.63 2.05
CA LEU A 70 26.74 -6.75 3.32
C LEU A 70 26.90 -8.14 3.95
N ARG A 71 26.85 -9.20 3.14
CA ARG A 71 27.08 -10.57 3.64
C ARG A 71 28.51 -10.81 4.11
N ALA A 72 29.49 -10.09 3.58
CA ALA A 72 30.87 -10.13 4.06
C ALA A 72 31.04 -9.29 5.34
N VAL A 73 30.35 -8.15 5.45
CA VAL A 73 30.41 -7.28 6.63
C VAL A 73 29.69 -7.91 7.84
N PHE A 74 28.56 -8.58 7.61
CA PHE A 74 27.76 -9.22 8.65
C PHE A 74 27.66 -10.74 8.41
N PRO A 75 28.75 -11.51 8.61
CA PRO A 75 28.77 -12.94 8.30
C PRO A 75 27.77 -13.77 9.11
N ASP A 76 27.54 -13.37 10.37
CA ASP A 76 26.63 -14.06 11.31
C ASP A 76 25.20 -13.49 11.26
N HIS A 77 24.86 -12.73 10.23
CA HIS A 77 23.52 -12.15 10.07
C HIS A 77 22.91 -12.57 8.74
N ARG A 78 21.58 -12.50 8.65
CA ARG A 78 20.86 -12.67 7.40
C ARG A 78 20.57 -11.33 6.75
N VAL A 79 20.78 -11.26 5.44
CA VAL A 79 20.42 -10.09 4.62
C VAL A 79 19.17 -10.43 3.82
N LEU A 80 18.04 -9.82 4.17
CA LEU A 80 16.73 -10.03 3.58
C LEU A 80 16.41 -8.94 2.56
N VAL A 81 15.89 -9.31 1.40
CA VAL A 81 15.63 -8.38 0.29
C VAL A 81 14.18 -7.88 0.33
N LYS A 82 13.99 -6.56 0.34
CA LYS A 82 12.67 -5.90 0.29
C LYS A 82 11.66 -6.40 1.34
N LEU A 83 12.11 -6.62 2.56
CA LEU A 83 11.23 -6.97 3.68
C LEU A 83 10.40 -5.73 4.09
N PRO A 84 9.05 -5.80 4.08
CA PRO A 84 8.21 -4.68 4.53
C PRO A 84 8.44 -4.37 6.01
N VAL A 85 8.45 -3.08 6.37
CA VAL A 85 8.65 -2.64 7.77
C VAL A 85 7.62 -3.24 8.72
N THR A 86 6.39 -3.47 8.22
CA THR A 86 5.29 -4.09 8.98
C THR A 86 5.56 -5.52 9.42
N ARG A 87 6.64 -6.17 8.93
CA ARG A 87 7.06 -7.51 9.38
C ARG A 87 7.97 -7.47 10.61
N TYR A 88 8.53 -6.32 10.94
CA TYR A 88 9.49 -6.16 12.04
C TYR A 88 9.24 -4.90 12.88
N THR A 89 8.12 -4.22 12.67
CA THR A 89 7.63 -3.14 13.53
C THR A 89 6.19 -3.43 13.95
N VAL A 90 5.85 -2.99 15.16
CA VAL A 90 4.49 -3.09 15.72
C VAL A 90 4.11 -1.71 16.26
N PRO A 91 2.92 -1.20 15.93
CA PRO A 91 2.43 0.04 16.51
C PRO A 91 2.29 -0.05 18.03
N HIS A 92 2.65 1.02 18.74
CA HIS A 92 2.49 1.08 20.20
C HIS A 92 1.02 0.94 20.65
N ASP A 93 0.09 1.43 19.82
CA ASP A 93 -1.35 1.34 20.04
C ASP A 93 -1.94 0.24 19.13
N PRO A 94 -2.37 -0.91 19.70
CA PRO A 94 -2.95 -2.02 18.93
C PRO A 94 -4.24 -1.66 18.20
N GLU A 95 -5.03 -0.70 18.71
CA GLU A 95 -6.29 -0.30 18.08
C GLU A 95 -6.04 0.38 16.73
N LYS A 96 -4.91 1.07 16.60
CA LYS A 96 -4.46 1.72 15.36
C LYS A 96 -3.69 0.79 14.43
N ALA A 97 -3.53 -0.49 14.76
CA ALA A 97 -2.69 -1.40 13.98
C ALA A 97 -3.09 -1.51 12.50
N ARG A 98 -4.40 -1.56 12.21
CA ARG A 98 -4.90 -1.65 10.82
C ARG A 98 -4.66 -0.37 10.03
N GLU A 99 -4.82 0.78 10.67
CA GLU A 99 -4.56 2.09 10.07
C GLU A 99 -3.08 2.19 9.66
N TRP A 100 -2.18 1.93 10.60
CA TRP A 100 -0.74 1.97 10.33
C TRP A 100 -0.29 0.92 9.33
N PHE A 101 -0.89 -0.28 9.34
CA PHE A 101 -0.60 -1.29 8.34
C PHE A 101 -0.86 -0.78 6.91
N GLY A 102 -1.98 -0.08 6.70
CA GLY A 102 -2.29 0.53 5.40
C GLY A 102 -1.19 1.49 4.93
N VAL A 103 -0.75 2.39 5.81
CA VAL A 103 0.30 3.38 5.54
C VAL A 103 1.66 2.73 5.29
N LEU A 104 2.03 1.73 6.08
CA LEU A 104 3.38 1.17 6.11
C LEU A 104 3.57 -0.07 5.24
N SER A 105 2.50 -0.68 4.72
CA SER A 105 2.56 -1.90 3.91
C SER A 105 3.43 -1.79 2.66
N GLY A 106 3.55 -0.59 2.09
CA GLY A 106 4.42 -0.29 0.94
C GLY A 106 5.84 0.15 1.31
N VAL A 107 6.14 0.31 2.61
CA VAL A 107 7.44 0.82 3.08
C VAL A 107 8.39 -0.36 3.31
N TYR A 108 9.49 -0.36 2.57
CA TYR A 108 10.58 -1.33 2.70
C TYR A 108 11.91 -0.67 2.33
N CYS A 109 13.00 -1.23 2.83
CA CYS A 109 14.35 -0.90 2.37
C CYS A 109 14.81 -1.90 1.30
N THR A 110 15.88 -1.59 0.55
CA THR A 110 16.47 -2.56 -0.38
C THR A 110 16.87 -3.85 0.36
N PHE A 111 17.55 -3.69 1.51
CA PHE A 111 17.95 -4.80 2.37
C PHE A 111 17.58 -4.53 3.83
N SER A 112 17.25 -5.59 4.56
CA SER A 112 17.15 -5.61 6.02
C SER A 112 18.14 -6.65 6.56
N ILE A 113 18.89 -6.28 7.58
CA ILE A 113 19.88 -7.12 8.24
C ILE A 113 19.22 -7.63 9.52
N CYS A 114 19.14 -8.95 9.68
CA CYS A 114 18.61 -9.56 10.89
C CYS A 114 19.60 -10.54 11.52
N THR A 115 19.54 -10.61 12.84
CA THR A 115 20.24 -11.58 13.68
C THR A 115 19.67 -12.99 13.49
N ASP A 116 20.34 -13.99 14.08
CA ASP A 116 19.91 -15.39 14.02
C ASP A 116 18.59 -15.67 14.75
N ASP A 117 18.20 -14.84 15.73
CA ASP A 117 16.88 -14.86 16.38
C ASP A 117 15.79 -14.11 15.58
N ALA A 118 16.05 -13.81 14.31
CA ALA A 118 15.14 -13.16 13.37
C ALA A 118 14.74 -11.71 13.74
N ARG A 119 15.56 -11.00 14.50
CA ARG A 119 15.35 -9.57 14.81
C ARG A 119 16.08 -8.69 13.79
N VAL A 120 15.37 -7.74 13.20
CA VAL A 120 15.98 -6.74 12.31
C VAL A 120 16.73 -5.71 13.15
N ILE A 121 18.01 -5.50 12.86
CA ILE A 121 18.88 -4.55 13.56
C ILE A 121 19.31 -3.39 12.65
N GLY A 122 19.23 -3.59 11.34
CA GLY A 122 19.72 -2.63 10.36
C GLY A 122 18.96 -2.70 9.04
N CYS A 123 18.91 -1.58 8.33
CA CYS A 123 18.28 -1.46 7.03
C CYS A 123 19.14 -0.64 6.08
N VAL A 124 19.20 -1.05 4.82
CA VAL A 124 20.02 -0.40 3.79
C VAL A 124 19.19 -0.14 2.55
N ASP A 125 19.20 1.12 2.09
CA ASP A 125 18.71 1.49 0.77
C ASP A 125 19.87 1.66 -0.20
N VAL A 126 19.80 0.98 -1.34
CA VAL A 126 20.75 1.15 -2.44
C VAL A 126 20.17 2.15 -3.43
N ILE A 127 20.83 3.29 -3.59
CA ILE A 127 20.40 4.33 -4.54
C ILE A 127 21.17 4.24 -5.85
N GLY A 128 20.41 4.20 -6.96
CA GLY A 128 20.93 4.38 -8.30
C GLY A 128 20.85 5.84 -8.75
N LYS A 129 20.95 6.07 -10.07
CA LYS A 129 20.95 7.43 -10.67
C LYS A 129 19.76 8.32 -10.28
N HIS A 130 18.59 7.72 -10.05
CA HIS A 130 17.36 8.46 -9.75
C HIS A 130 17.16 8.74 -8.24
N GLY A 131 18.05 8.24 -7.38
CA GLY A 131 18.01 8.49 -5.94
C GLY A 131 16.73 7.98 -5.24
N ILE A 132 16.54 8.47 -4.02
CA ILE A 132 15.32 8.30 -3.22
C ILE A 132 14.71 9.69 -2.97
N SER A 133 13.38 9.81 -2.99
CA SER A 133 12.74 11.09 -2.66
C SER A 133 13.07 11.50 -1.23
N ARG A 134 13.27 12.81 -1.00
CA ARG A 134 13.60 13.35 0.33
C ARG A 134 12.58 12.95 1.40
N GLY A 135 11.29 13.00 1.06
CA GLY A 135 10.21 12.59 1.96
C GLY A 135 10.26 11.11 2.34
N ASN A 136 10.50 10.22 1.38
CA ASN A 136 10.60 8.78 1.66
C ASN A 136 11.84 8.46 2.51
N ARG A 137 12.97 9.13 2.23
CA ARG A 137 14.17 9.00 3.06
C ARG A 137 13.94 9.49 4.49
N GLN A 138 13.31 10.66 4.66
CA GLN A 138 13.01 11.21 5.98
C GLN A 138 12.06 10.31 6.77
N LEU A 139 11.03 9.76 6.10
CA LEU A 139 10.09 8.80 6.70
C LEU A 139 10.86 7.59 7.23
N LYS A 140 11.67 6.94 6.39
CA LYS A 140 12.45 5.75 6.79
C LYS A 140 13.44 6.07 7.91
N GLN A 141 14.17 7.17 7.80
CA GLN A 141 15.13 7.61 8.82
C GLN A 141 14.44 7.78 10.17
N THR A 142 13.31 8.49 10.20
CA THR A 142 12.59 8.79 11.45
C THR A 142 11.96 7.53 12.03
N LEU A 143 11.27 6.75 11.20
CA LEU A 143 10.61 5.50 11.59
C LEU A 143 11.62 4.51 12.19
N LEU A 144 12.71 4.23 11.48
CA LEU A 144 13.69 3.23 11.89
C LEU A 144 14.47 3.68 13.12
N ALA A 145 14.85 4.97 13.20
CA ALA A 145 15.49 5.51 14.39
C ALA A 145 14.58 5.40 15.64
N GLN A 146 13.29 5.69 15.51
CA GLN A 146 12.32 5.53 16.61
C GLN A 146 12.14 4.06 17.03
N CYS A 147 12.35 3.12 16.11
CA CYS A 147 12.36 1.68 16.40
C CYS A 147 13.72 1.16 16.92
N GLY A 148 14.75 1.99 17.01
CA GLY A 148 16.11 1.56 17.37
C GLY A 148 16.77 0.66 16.32
N ILE A 149 16.44 0.88 15.04
CA ILE A 149 16.97 0.13 13.90
C ILE A 149 17.89 1.06 13.10
N GLY A 150 19.12 0.63 12.84
CA GLY A 150 20.08 1.38 12.03
C GLY A 150 19.58 1.55 10.59
N TYR A 151 19.86 2.70 9.97
CA TYR A 151 19.45 2.98 8.60
C TYR A 151 20.55 3.67 7.80
N TRP A 152 20.96 3.04 6.69
CA TRP A 152 22.00 3.54 5.81
C TRP A 152 21.50 3.67 4.37
N VAL A 153 22.05 4.65 3.66
CA VAL A 153 21.82 4.83 2.22
C VAL A 153 23.16 4.68 1.51
N ILE A 154 23.28 3.68 0.65
CA ILE A 154 24.50 3.36 -0.08
C ILE A 154 24.32 3.71 -1.54
N MET A 155 25.25 4.50 -2.08
CA MET A 155 25.28 4.82 -3.51
C MET A 155 25.96 3.72 -4.29
N GLN A 156 25.42 3.39 -5.47
CA GLN A 156 26.03 2.42 -6.37
C GLN A 156 27.51 2.77 -6.64
N GLY A 157 28.41 1.80 -6.47
CA GLY A 157 29.84 1.94 -6.69
C GLY A 157 30.61 2.69 -5.59
N SER A 158 29.94 3.06 -4.49
CA SER A 158 30.58 3.73 -3.34
C SER A 158 30.23 2.96 -2.07
N LEU A 159 30.93 1.84 -1.86
CA LEU A 159 30.78 1.02 -0.66
C LEU A 159 31.49 1.71 0.52
N PRO A 160 30.81 1.87 1.68
CA PRO A 160 31.43 2.46 2.85
C PRO A 160 32.43 1.49 3.50
N ASN A 161 33.26 2.00 4.41
CA ASN A 161 34.10 1.14 5.25
C ASN A 161 33.21 0.26 6.15
N PRO A 162 33.39 -1.07 6.15
CA PRO A 162 32.67 -2.00 7.04
C PRO A 162 32.63 -1.59 8.52
N ASP A 163 33.71 -1.04 9.05
CA ASP A 163 33.81 -0.73 10.48
C ASP A 163 32.93 0.47 10.86
N ALA A 164 32.74 1.42 9.94
CA ALA A 164 31.81 2.52 10.14
C ALA A 164 30.35 2.05 10.26
N LEU A 165 30.00 0.92 9.62
CA LEU A 165 28.63 0.38 9.67
C LEU A 165 28.32 -0.40 10.95
N ARG A 166 29.33 -0.87 11.68
CA ARG A 166 29.16 -1.64 12.92
C ARG A 166 29.23 -0.77 14.19
N ALA A 167 29.72 0.45 14.06
CA ALA A 167 29.89 1.38 15.19
C ALA A 167 28.64 2.21 15.50
N ASP A 168 27.69 2.28 14.56
CA ASP A 168 26.41 2.97 14.64
C ASP A 168 25.25 2.00 14.93
#